data_AF-A0A954KIA9-F1
#
_entry.id   AF-A0A954KIA9-F1
#
_cell.length_a   1.000
_cell.length_b   1.000
_cell.length_c   1.000
_cell.angle_alpha   90.00
_cell.angle_beta   90.00
_cell.angle_gamma   90.00
#
_symmetry.space_group_name_H-M   'P 1'
#
loop_
_entity.id
_entity.type
_entity.pdbx_description
1 polymer ?
#
loop_
_entity_poly.entity_id
_entity_poly.type
_entity_poly.pdbx_seq_one_letter_code
_entity_poly.pdbx_strand_id
1 'polypeptide(L)'
;LPETVVVVDPSRERNCIRECQSLGIKTVALIDTDSDPDHVDLPIPGNDDSIRSIRIVMKHLGSAVAQGRATLPQKKEQMTDEGPRAVPNVQ
;
A
#
# COMPACT_ATOMS: atom_id res chain seq x y z
N LEU A 1 6.08 -1.63 8.35
CA LEU A 1 6.20 -1.62 6.87
C LEU A 1 4.80 -1.77 6.27
N PRO A 2 4.52 -1.26 5.06
CA PRO A 2 3.23 -1.48 4.42
C PRO A 2 3.00 -2.98 4.14
N GLU A 3 1.76 -3.44 4.23
CA GLU A 3 1.41 -4.83 3.87
C GLU A 3 1.35 -5.03 2.34
N THR A 4 0.92 -3.97 1.64
CA THR A 4 0.76 -3.96 0.19
C THR A 4 1.13 -2.58 -0.38
N VAL A 5 1.76 -2.56 -1.55
CA VAL A 5 2.09 -1.35 -2.32
C VAL A 5 1.37 -1.40 -3.67
N VAL A 6 0.81 -0.26 -4.08
CA VAL A 6 0.25 -0.07 -5.42
C VAL A 6 1.26 0.69 -6.27
N VAL A 7 1.63 0.15 -7.42
CA VAL A 7 2.65 0.67 -8.33
C VAL A 7 2.03 1.00 -9.69
N VAL A 8 2.54 2.04 -10.34
CA VAL A 8 2.24 2.35 -11.75
C VAL A 8 3.52 2.14 -12.52
N ASP A 9 3.45 1.47 -13.66
CA ASP A 9 4.60 1.20 -14.51
C ASP A 9 5.72 0.44 -13.74
N PRO A 10 5.53 -0.87 -13.48
CA PRO A 10 6.53 -1.68 -12.77
C PRO A 10 7.87 -1.77 -13.53
N SER A 11 7.86 -1.56 -14.85
CA SER A 11 9.05 -1.56 -15.69
C SER A 11 9.94 -0.35 -15.46
N ARG A 12 9.38 0.81 -15.11
CA ARG A 12 10.14 1.99 -14.66
C ARG A 12 10.46 1.94 -13.18
N GLU A 13 9.58 1.37 -12.36
CA GLU A 13 9.72 1.29 -10.90
C GLU A 13 10.36 -0.01 -10.38
N ARG A 14 11.33 -0.57 -11.13
CA ARG A 14 11.98 -1.87 -10.81
C ARG A 14 12.61 -1.94 -9.43
N ASN A 15 13.13 -0.83 -8.93
CA ASN A 15 13.73 -0.77 -7.59
C ASN A 15 12.66 -0.97 -6.51
N CYS A 16 11.49 -0.34 -6.67
CA CYS A 16 10.36 -0.52 -5.76
C CYS A 16 9.91 -1.99 -5.74
N ILE A 17 9.80 -2.63 -6.91
CA ILE A 17 9.44 -4.04 -7.01
C ILE A 17 10.47 -4.92 -6.28
N ARG A 18 11.77 -4.70 -6.50
CA ARG A 18 12.84 -5.47 -5.85
C ARG A 18 12.86 -5.29 -4.33
N GLU A 19 12.67 -4.07 -3.86
CA GLU A 19 12.57 -3.79 -2.42
C GLU A 19 11.35 -4.48 -1.81
N CYS A 20 10.20 -4.42 -2.47
CA CYS A 20 8.99 -5.12 -2.02
C CYS A 20 9.20 -6.64 -1.97
N GLN A 21 9.81 -7.22 -3.01
CA GLN A 21 10.14 -8.65 -3.04
C GLN A 21 11.11 -9.03 -1.91
N SER A 22 12.14 -8.22 -1.66
CA SER A 22 13.10 -8.47 -0.58
C SER A 22 12.48 -8.35 0.81
N LEU A 23 11.46 -7.50 0.98
CA LEU A 23 10.77 -7.27 2.25
C LEU A 23 9.52 -8.15 2.43
N GLY A 24 9.16 -8.95 1.41
CA GLY A 24 7.95 -9.77 1.41
C GLY A 24 6.64 -8.95 1.33
N ILE A 25 6.70 -7.73 0.81
CA ILE A 25 5.55 -6.82 0.67
C ILE A 25 4.83 -7.14 -0.64
N LYS A 26 3.50 -7.26 -0.59
CA LYS A 26 2.70 -7.57 -1.78
C LYS A 26 2.57 -6.37 -2.72
N THR A 27 2.61 -6.64 -4.02
CA THR A 27 2.59 -5.61 -5.06
C THR A 27 1.35 -5.73 -5.95
N VAL A 28 0.63 -4.63 -6.10
CA VAL A 28 -0.46 -4.46 -7.07
C VAL A 28 0.02 -3.46 -8.10
N ALA A 29 -0.02 -3.77 -9.39
CA ALA A 29 0.53 -2.87 -10.40
C ALA A 29 -0.38 -2.67 -11.60
N LEU A 30 -0.47 -1.43 -12.09
CA LEU A 30 -1.01 -1.13 -13.42
C LEU A 30 0.06 -1.46 -14.46
N ILE A 31 -0.27 -2.34 -15.40
CA ILE A 31 0.68 -2.89 -16.37
C ILE A 31 0.22 -2.64 -17.82
N ASP A 32 1.09 -2.03 -18.63
CA ASP A 32 0.88 -1.86 -20.07
C ASP A 32 1.60 -2.94 -20.89
N THR A 33 1.45 -2.88 -22.22
CA THR A 33 1.90 -3.88 -23.20
C THR A 33 3.40 -4.14 -23.23
N ASP A 34 4.21 -3.25 -22.69
CA ASP A 34 5.67 -3.35 -22.65
C ASP A 34 6.23 -3.88 -21.32
N SER A 35 5.34 -4.16 -20.37
CA SER A 35 5.69 -4.54 -19.01
C SER A 35 5.39 -6.01 -18.72
N ASP A 36 6.26 -6.67 -17.97
CA ASP A 36 6.19 -8.11 -17.69
C ASP A 36 5.37 -8.39 -16.40
N PRO A 37 4.21 -9.07 -16.49
CA PRO A 37 3.31 -9.31 -15.37
C PRO A 37 3.88 -10.27 -14.32
N ASP A 38 4.91 -11.04 -14.63
CA ASP A 38 5.49 -12.03 -13.71
C ASP A 38 6.26 -11.38 -12.55
N HIS A 39 6.57 -10.09 -12.66
CA HIS A 39 7.31 -9.34 -11.63
C HIS A 39 6.43 -8.81 -10.48
N VAL A 40 5.10 -8.92 -10.59
CA VAL A 40 4.13 -8.33 -9.65
C VAL A 40 3.14 -9.38 -9.16
N ASP A 41 2.68 -9.25 -7.91
CA ASP A 41 1.76 -10.25 -7.34
C ASP A 41 0.35 -10.15 -7.92
N LEU A 42 -0.13 -8.93 -8.19
CA LEU A 42 -1.44 -8.67 -8.73
C LEU A 42 -1.37 -7.66 -9.89
N PRO A 43 -1.15 -8.12 -11.13
CA PRO A 43 -1.14 -7.27 -12.30
C PRO A 43 -2.57 -6.84 -12.71
N ILE A 44 -2.74 -5.55 -13.00
CA ILE A 44 -3.95 -4.95 -13.56
C ILE A 44 -3.61 -4.46 -14.98
N PRO A 45 -4.07 -5.13 -16.05
CA PRO A 45 -3.78 -4.70 -17.40
C PRO A 45 -4.45 -3.35 -17.70
N GLY A 46 -3.69 -2.40 -18.22
CA GLY A 46 -4.20 -1.09 -18.61
C GLY A 46 -3.10 -0.11 -19.00
N ASN A 47 -3.50 0.99 -19.62
CA ASN A 47 -2.57 2.03 -20.05
C ASN A 47 -2.01 2.79 -18.84
N ASP A 48 -0.69 2.74 -18.64
CA ASP A 48 0.03 3.43 -17.57
C ASP A 48 0.69 4.76 -18.01
N ASP A 49 0.80 5.02 -19.31
CA ASP A 49 1.26 6.31 -19.86
C ASP A 49 0.29 7.48 -19.60
N SER A 50 -1.01 7.20 -19.62
CA SER A 50 -2.04 8.23 -19.59
C SER A 50 -2.44 8.58 -18.17
N ILE A 51 -2.22 9.85 -17.79
CA ILE A 51 -2.71 10.41 -16.52
C ILE A 51 -4.22 10.17 -16.31
N ARG A 52 -5.01 10.14 -17.39
CA ARG A 52 -6.45 9.91 -17.32
C ARG A 52 -6.75 8.46 -16.92
N SER A 53 -6.04 7.50 -17.51
CA SER A 53 -6.14 6.07 -17.22
C SER A 53 -5.73 5.80 -15.78
N ILE A 54 -4.51 6.22 -15.40
CA ILE A 54 -3.97 6.08 -14.03
C ILE A 54 -4.97 6.65 -13.02
N ARG A 55 -5.49 7.86 -13.25
CA ARG A 55 -6.44 8.49 -12.32
C ARG A 55 -7.72 7.69 -12.14
N ILE A 56 -8.26 7.09 -13.20
CA ILE A 56 -9.48 6.27 -13.11
C ILE A 56 -9.23 5.02 -12.26
N VAL A 57 -8.12 4.34 -12.51
CA VAL A 57 -7.71 3.12 -11.78
C VAL A 57 -7.46 3.45 -10.31
N MET A 58 -6.65 4.46 -10.03
CA MET A 58 -6.33 4.88 -8.66
C MET A 58 -7.55 5.36 -7.88
N LYS A 59 -8.49 6.04 -8.55
CA LYS A 59 -9.75 6.45 -7.91
C LYS A 59 -10.60 5.25 -7.53
N HIS A 60 -10.69 4.22 -8.38
CA HIS A 60 -11.41 3.00 -8.06
C HIS A 60 -10.75 2.24 -6.90
N LEU A 61 -9.43 2.06 -6.95
CA LEU A 61 -8.68 1.42 -5.88
C LEU A 61 -8.85 2.16 -4.55
N GLY A 62 -8.68 3.48 -4.53
CA GLY A 62 -8.86 4.30 -3.33
C GLY A 62 -10.28 4.20 -2.77
N SER A 63 -11.29 4.18 -3.64
CA SER A 63 -12.70 4.02 -3.25
C SER A 63 -12.96 2.64 -2.65
N ALA A 64 -12.41 1.58 -3.25
CA ALA A 64 -12.52 0.21 -2.74
C ALA A 64 -11.84 0.05 -1.37
N VAL A 65 -10.65 0.65 -1.18
CA VAL A 65 -9.96 0.67 0.13
C VAL A 65 -10.78 1.40 1.18
N ALA A 66 -11.38 2.56 0.84
CA ALA A 66 -12.24 3.31 1.76
C ALA A 66 -13.49 2.51 2.16
N GLN A 67 -14.12 1.83 1.20
CA GLN A 67 -15.27 0.95 1.46
C GLN A 67 -14.89 -0.22 2.37
N GLY A 68 -13.79 -0.92 2.06
CA GLY A 68 -13.30 -2.03 2.88
C GLY A 68 -12.97 -1.60 4.32
N ARG A 69 -12.38 -0.42 4.49
CA ARG A 69 -12.12 0.16 5.82
C ARG A 69 -13.40 0.47 6.60
N ALA A 70 -14.46 0.90 5.94
CA ALA A 70 -15.75 1.18 6.59
C ALA A 70 -16.48 -0.09 7.05
N THR A 71 -16.25 -1.23 6.39
CA THR A 71 -16.85 -2.52 6.75
C THR A 71 -16.13 -3.20 7.92
N LEU A 72 -14.87 -2.87 8.18
CA LEU A 72 -14.14 -3.40 9.33
C LEU A 72 -14.76 -2.84 10.62
N PRO A 73 -15.09 -3.69 11.62
CA PRO A 73 -15.48 -3.20 12.93
C PRO A 73 -14.35 -2.34 13.48
N GLN A 74 -14.67 -1.12 13.94
CA GLN A 74 -13.67 -0.23 14.51
C GLN A 74 -13.00 -0.92 15.70
N LYS A 75 -11.76 -1.37 15.50
CA LYS A 75 -10.89 -1.76 16.60
C LYS A 75 -10.62 -0.47 17.36
N LYS A 76 -11.40 -0.20 18.42
CA LYS A 76 -11.07 0.84 19.38
C LYS A 76 -9.66 0.55 19.85
N GLU A 77 -8.70 1.40 19.47
CA GLU A 77 -7.40 1.41 20.10
C GLU A 77 -7.65 1.66 21.59
N GLN A 78 -7.48 0.62 22.40
CA GLN A 78 -7.35 0.80 23.83
C GLN A 78 -6.07 1.60 24.04
N MET A 79 -6.20 2.91 24.23
CA MET A 79 -5.15 3.71 24.86
C MET A 79 -4.84 3.05 26.20
N THR A 80 -3.71 2.34 26.27
CA THR A 80 -3.11 1.98 27.55
C THR A 80 -2.66 3.29 28.20
N ASP A 81 -3.39 3.69 29.23
CA ASP A 81 -3.03 4.73 30.19
C ASP A 81 -1.72 4.34 30.88
N GLU A 82 -0.57 4.70 30.30
CA GLU A 82 0.68 4.79 31.06
C GLU A 82 0.64 6.13 31.82
N GLY A 83 -0.02 6.11 32.99
CA GLY A 83 -0.02 7.23 33.94
C GLY A 83 1.41 7.66 34.34
N PRO A 84 1.59 8.90 34.83
CA PRO A 84 2.91 9.47 35.04
C PRO A 84 3.70 8.67 36.08
N ARG A 85 4.85 8.10 35.67
CA ARG A 85 5.81 7.49 36.61
C ARG A 85 6.29 8.56 37.59
N ALA A 86 5.86 8.46 38.83
CA ALA A 86 6.43 9.22 39.94
C ALA A 86 7.94 8.93 40.01
N VAL A 87 8.75 9.97 39.83
CA VAL A 87 10.19 9.91 40.09
C VAL A 87 10.40 9.79 41.61
N PRO A 88 11.10 8.77 42.11
CA PRO A 88 11.43 8.70 43.52
C PRO A 88 12.42 9.80 43.87
N ASN A 89 12.02 10.64 44.82
CA ASN A 89 12.82 11.73 45.37
C ASN A 89 14.04 11.12 46.11
N VAL A 90 15.24 11.33 45.59
CA VAL A 90 16.48 10.98 46.30
C VAL A 90 16.87 12.22 47.12
N GLN A 91 16.98 12.03 48.44
CA GLN A 91 17.42 13.03 49.42
C GLN A 91 18.85 13.51 49.17
#